data_AF-A0A496QQ92-F1
#
_entry.id   AF-A0A496QQ92-F1
#
_cell.length_a   1.000
_cell.length_b   1.000
_cell.length_c   1.000
_cell.angle_alpha   90.00
_cell.angle_beta   90.00
_cell.angle_gamma   90.00
#
_symmetry.space_group_name_H-M   'P 1'
#
loop_
_entity.id
_entity.type
_entity.pdbx_description
1 polymer ?
#
loop_
_entity_poly.entity_id
_entity_poly.type
_entity_poly.pdbx_seq_one_letter_code
_entity_poly.pdbx_strand_id
1 'polypeptide(L)' 'MNLPINVDGILGAITAELKLAPIMAKAIFILGRMVGISAHYFEECITQPLMRPIDFSASVYKGKTIREYFKNLNT' A
#
# COMPACT_ATOMS: atom_id res chain seq x y z
N MET A 1 17.50 23.04 -2.83
CA MET A 1 17.97 22.11 -1.78
C MET A 1 16.95 22.12 -0.65
N ASN A 2 15.98 21.20 -0.65
CA ASN A 2 15.07 21.01 0.48
C ASN A 2 14.43 19.62 0.39
N LEU A 3 15.22 18.57 0.64
CA LEU A 3 14.69 17.21 0.73
C LEU A 3 14.78 16.78 2.20
N PRO A 4 13.69 16.92 2.98
CA PRO A 4 13.72 16.54 4.39
C PRO A 4 13.90 15.03 4.53
N ILE A 5 14.54 14.63 5.64
CA ILE A 5 14.69 13.22 5.99
C ILE A 5 13.32 12.62 6.32
N ASN A 6 13.03 11.43 5.79
CA ASN A 6 11.80 10.70 6.07
C ASN A 6 11.87 9.97 7.42
N VAL A 7 10.75 9.37 7.86
CA VAL A 7 10.68 8.65 9.14
C VAL A 7 11.59 7.42 9.17
N ASP A 8 11.80 6.76 8.03
CA ASP A 8 12.66 5.58 7.91
C ASP A 8 14.13 5.94 8.15
N GLY A 9 14.57 7.08 7.60
CA GLY A 9 15.90 7.63 7.80
C GLY A 9 16.14 8.01 9.26
N ILE A 10 15.13 8.60 9.93
CA ILE A 10 15.20 8.91 11.36
C ILE A 10 15.28 7.64 12.21
N LEU A 11 14.44 6.63 11.94
CA LEU A 11 14.48 5.35 12.65
C LEU A 11 15.82 4.63 12.44
N GLY A 12 16.37 4.68 11.22
CA GLY A 12 17.69 4.15 10.91
C GLY A 12 18.82 4.85 11.68
N ALA A 13 18.79 6.18 11.75
CA ALA A 13 19.78 6.96 12.49
C ALA A 13 19.75 6.65 14.00
N ILE A 14 18.57 6.66 14.62
CA ILE A 14 18.40 6.39 16.05
C ILE A 14 18.84 4.96 16.39
N THR A 15 18.41 3.97 15.61
CA THR A 15 18.78 2.56 15.88
C THR A 15 20.27 2.31 15.70
N ALA A 16 20.94 2.98 14.76
CA ALA A 16 22.38 2.94 14.61
C ALA A 16 23.11 3.59 15.79
N GLU A 17 22.61 4.72 16.30
CA GLU A 17 23.16 5.40 17.48
C GLU A 17 23.03 4.55 18.75
N LEU A 18 21.92 3.82 18.88
CA LEU A 18 21.68 2.84 19.95
C LEU A 18 22.49 1.53 19.78
N LYS A 19 23.32 1.41 18.73
CA LYS A 19 24.11 0.21 18.39
C LYS A 19 23.26 -1.06 18.27
N LEU A 20 22.00 -0.92 17.85
CA LEU A 20 21.11 -2.04 17.60
C LEU A 20 21.42 -2.68 16.24
N ALA A 21 21.02 -3.94 16.07
CA ALA A 21 21.11 -4.59 14.77
C ALA A 21 20.28 -3.80 13.74
N PRO A 22 20.77 -3.61 12.49
CA PRO A 22 20.06 -2.82 11.47
C PRO A 22 18.63 -3.28 11.18
N ILE A 23 18.33 -4.56 11.40
CA ILE A 23 16.98 -5.12 11.25
C ILE A 23 15.97 -4.54 12.25
N MET A 24 16.44 -4.02 13.38
CA MET A 24 15.58 -3.49 14.44
C MET A 24 14.80 -2.25 14.00
N ALA A 25 15.37 -1.40 13.14
CA ALA A 25 14.67 -0.24 12.58
C ALA A 25 13.37 -0.64 11.86
N LYS A 26 13.45 -1.71 11.05
CA LYS A 26 12.29 -2.26 10.34
C LYS A 26 11.31 -2.90 11.31
N ALA A 27 11.79 -3.63 12.31
CA ALA A 27 10.94 -4.24 13.32
C ALA A 27 10.10 -3.20 14.07
N ILE A 28 10.73 -2.11 14.52
CA ILE A 28 10.05 -0.97 15.17
C ILE A 28 9.01 -0.36 14.24
N PHE A 29 9.36 -0.13 12.97
CA PHE A 29 8.44 0.41 11.99
C PHE A 29 7.18 -0.47 11.83
N ILE A 30 7.38 -1.78 11.66
CA ILE A 30 6.30 -2.76 11.46
C ILE A 30 5.40 -2.81 12.69
N LEU A 31 5.96 -2.95 13.89
CA LEU A 31 5.18 -3.03 15.12
C LEU A 31 4.36 -1.76 15.36
N GLY A 32 4.96 -0.59 15.14
CA GLY A 32 4.23 0.68 15.24
C GLY A 32 3.10 0.81 14.21
N ARG A 33 3.31 0.32 12.98
CA ARG A 33 2.28 0.38 11.92
C ARG A 33 1.18 -0.66 12.08
N MET A 34 1.48 -1.80 12.70
CA MET A 34 0.51 -2.86 12.97
C MET A 34 -0.68 -2.35 13.77
N VAL A 35 -0.46 -1.48 14.76
CA VAL A 35 -1.54 -0.89 15.56
C VAL A 35 -2.48 -0.03 14.70
N GLY A 36 -1.94 0.79 13.81
CA GLY A 36 -2.74 1.64 12.93
C GLY A 36 -3.53 0.83 11.89
N ILE A 37 -2.91 -0.19 11.29
CA ILE A 37 -3.60 -1.08 10.33
C ILE A 37 -4.73 -1.84 11.04
N SER A 38 -4.51 -2.33 12.26
CA SER A 38 -5.57 -2.95 13.06
C SER A 38 -6.72 -2.00 13.35
N ALA A 39 -6.43 -0.74 13.71
CA ALA A 39 -7.47 0.26 13.94
C ALA A 39 -8.30 0.52 12.66
N HIS A 40 -7.64 0.71 11.51
CA HIS A 40 -8.34 0.88 10.23
C HIS A 40 -9.16 -0.35 9.82
N TYR A 41 -8.68 -1.55 10.12
CA TYR A 41 -9.46 -2.77 9.92
C TYR A 41 -10.78 -2.72 10.71
N PHE A 42 -10.73 -2.41 12.01
CA PHE A 42 -11.93 -2.32 12.82
C PHE A 42 -12.86 -1.18 12.36
N GLU A 43 -12.30 -0.03 12.01
CA GLU A 43 -13.06 1.09 11.46
C GLU A 43 -13.80 0.69 10.17
N GLU A 44 -13.14 0.05 9.21
CA GLU A 44 -13.77 -0.40 7.96
C GLU A 44 -14.88 -1.42 8.24
N CYS A 45 -14.64 -2.41 9.11
CA CYS A 45 -15.63 -3.45 9.42
C CYS A 45 -16.88 -2.92 10.14
N ILE A 46 -16.74 -1.88 10.97
CA ILE A 46 -17.84 -1.35 11.78
C ILE A 46 -18.62 -0.26 11.02
N THR A 47 -17.94 0.55 10.22
CA THR A 47 -18.52 1.78 9.64
C THR A 47 -18.85 1.71 8.16
N GLN A 48 -18.20 0.81 7.40
CA GLN A 48 -18.32 0.78 5.95
C GLN A 48 -19.18 -0.40 5.46
N PRO A 49 -19.86 -0.25 4.30
CA PRO A 49 -20.60 -1.35 3.70
C PRO A 49 -19.66 -2.45 3.19
N LEU A 50 -20.16 -3.70 3.23
CA LEU A 50 -19.48 -4.86 2.66
C LEU A 50 -19.17 -4.63 1.17
N MET A 51 -17.95 -4.97 0.76
CA MET A 51 -17.45 -4.81 -0.62
C MET A 51 -17.62 -3.40 -1.18
N ARG A 52 -17.07 -2.41 -0.47
CA ARG A 52 -17.04 -1.00 -0.93
C ARG A 52 -16.47 -0.91 -2.35
N PRO A 53 -17.20 -0.29 -3.31
CA PRO A 53 -16.74 -0.19 -4.69
C PRO A 53 -15.51 0.69 -4.79
N ILE A 54 -14.57 0.29 -5.64
CA ILE A 54 -13.40 1.09 -5.98
C ILE A 54 -13.85 2.22 -6.92
N ASP A 55 -13.35 3.42 -6.69
CA ASP A 55 -13.56 4.54 -7.60
C ASP A 55 -12.76 4.33 -8.89
N PHE A 56 -13.44 3.85 -9.94
CA PHE A 56 -12.83 3.65 -11.25
C PHE A 56 -12.57 4.97 -12.00
N SER A 57 -13.17 6.09 -11.60
CA SER A 57 -12.93 7.39 -12.26
C SER A 57 -11.50 7.88 -12.02
N ALA A 58 -10.90 7.53 -10.89
CA ALA A 58 -9.50 7.82 -10.57
C ALA A 58 -8.50 6.87 -11.24
N SER A 59 -8.98 5.83 -11.94
CA SER A 59 -8.13 4.81 -12.55
C SER A 59 -7.98 5.03 -14.06
N VAL A 60 -6.77 4.81 -14.58
CA VAL A 60 -6.49 4.89 -16.04
C VAL A 60 -6.31 3.48 -16.60
N TYR A 61 -7.19 3.07 -17.51
CA TYR A 61 -7.07 1.80 -18.21
C TYR A 61 -5.89 1.82 -19.19
N LYS A 62 -4.88 0.98 -18.95
CA LYS A 62 -3.70 0.80 -19.83
C LYS A 62 -3.68 -0.56 -20.54
N GLY A 63 -4.81 -1.28 -20.53
CA GLY A 63 -4.91 -2.60 -21.15
C GLY A 63 -5.00 -2.54 -22.68
N LYS A 64 -5.07 -3.72 -23.31
CA LYS A 64 -5.26 -3.84 -24.76
C LYS A 64 -6.62 -3.28 -25.15
N THR A 65 -6.69 -2.63 -26.30
CA THR A 65 -7.96 -2.21 -26.90
C THR A 65 -8.85 -3.43 -27.17
N ILE A 66 -10.16 -3.18 -27.28
CA ILE A 66 -11.13 -4.20 -27.69
C ILE A 66 -10.66 -4.80 -29.01
N ARG A 67 -10.62 -6.13 -29.08
CA ARG A 67 -10.28 -6.89 -30.28
C ARG A 67 -11.52 -7.63 -30.74
N GLU A 68 -11.78 -7.62 -32.03
CA GLU A 68 -12.85 -8.44 -32.60
C GLU A 68 -12.48 -9.92 -32.47
N TYR A 69 -13.44 -10.73 -32.03
CA TYR A 69 -13.29 -12.17 -32.02
C TYR A 69 -13.47 -12.69 -33.45
N PHE A 70 -12.48 -13.42 -33.97
CA PHE A 70 -12.57 -14.03 -35.30
C PHE A 70 -13.68 -15.10 -35.29
N LYS A 71 -14.88 -14.76 -35.75
CA LYS A 71 -15.89 -15.76 -36.11
C LYS A 71 -15.49 -16.37 -37.44
N ASN A 72 -15.02 -17.61 -37.42
CA ASN A 72 -14.90 -18.41 -38.64
C ASN A 72 -16.30 -18.60 -39.23
N LEU A 73 -16.63 -17.82 -40.25
CA LEU A 73 -17.80 -18.02 -41.11
C LEU A 73 -17.47 -19.15 -42.10
N ASN A 74 -17.71 -20.40 -41.70
CA ASN A 74 -17.80 -21.56 -42.60
C ASN A 74 -18.79 -22.58 -42.00
N THR A 75 -20.06 -22.19 -41.94
CA THR A 75 -21.24 -23.08 -41.88
C THR A 75 -22.19 -22.63 -42.97
#